data_AF-A0A1T4XQG5-F1
#
_entry.id   AF-A0A1T4XQG5-F1
#
_cell.length_a   1.000
_cell.length_b   1.000
_cell.length_c   1.000
_cell.angle_alpha   90.00
_cell.angle_beta   90.00
_cell.angle_gamma   90.00
#
_symmetry.space_group_name_H-M   'P 1'
#
loop_
_entity.id
_entity.type
_entity.pdbx_description
1 polymer ?
#
loop_
_entity_poly.entity_id
_entity_poly.type
_entity_poly.pdbx_seq_one_letter_code
_entity_poly.pdbx_strand_id
1 'polypeptide(L)'
;MASIQVKCPSCQGESVYRHGKARSGLQRYRCRDCHHCFQREYLYEANKPGVTDKISDMAMNGSGVRDTGRVLRISVTTVIAHLKNSSHPPSHRSRSMKPVTKPERVKQIETSLLKNKTTNGLFWQPIM
;
A
#
# COMPACT_ATOMS: atom_id res chain seq x y z
N MET A 1 -15.31 -19.09 -21.31
CA MET A 1 -15.83 -18.12 -20.32
C MET A 1 -14.64 -17.47 -19.63
N ALA A 2 -14.44 -16.15 -19.78
CA ALA A 2 -13.34 -15.45 -19.12
C ALA A 2 -13.70 -15.25 -17.63
N SER A 3 -13.00 -15.95 -16.73
CA SER A 3 -13.11 -15.69 -15.30
C SER A 3 -12.28 -14.47 -14.94
N ILE A 4 -12.95 -13.40 -14.50
CA ILE A 4 -12.27 -12.21 -14.01
C ILE A 4 -11.70 -12.55 -12.62
N GLN A 5 -10.37 -12.64 -12.52
CA GLN A 5 -9.69 -12.80 -11.23
C GLN A 5 -9.72 -11.47 -10.46
N VAL A 6 -10.35 -11.46 -9.29
CA VAL A 6 -10.46 -10.28 -8.42
C VAL A 6 -9.55 -10.48 -7.20
N LYS A 7 -8.48 -9.69 -7.13
CA LYS A 7 -7.55 -9.69 -5.99
C LYS A 7 -7.87 -8.56 -5.03
N CYS A 8 -7.61 -8.76 -3.75
CA CYS A 8 -7.77 -7.70 -2.77
C CYS A 8 -6.65 -6.66 -2.92
N PRO A 9 -6.94 -5.36 -3.07
CA PRO A 9 -5.90 -4.33 -3.20
C PRO A 9 -5.08 -4.14 -1.92
N SER A 10 -5.63 -4.47 -0.76
CA SER A 10 -4.94 -4.29 0.52
C SER A 10 -3.99 -5.43 0.87
N CYS A 11 -4.38 -6.68 0.63
CA CYS A 11 -3.60 -7.86 1.06
C CYS A 11 -3.09 -8.72 -0.10
N GLN A 12 -3.48 -8.39 -1.34
CA GLN A 12 -3.20 -9.13 -2.57
C GLN A 12 -3.72 -10.59 -2.59
N GLY A 13 -4.55 -10.97 -1.61
CA GLY A 13 -5.16 -12.29 -1.53
C GLY A 13 -6.23 -12.51 -2.59
N GLU A 14 -6.47 -13.78 -2.91
CA GLU A 14 -7.45 -14.24 -3.92
C GLU A 14 -8.79 -14.64 -3.29
N SER A 15 -8.86 -14.68 -1.95
CA SER A 15 -10.03 -15.05 -1.14
C SER A 15 -11.09 -13.93 -1.10
N VAL A 16 -11.62 -13.54 -2.26
CA VAL A 16 -12.57 -12.43 -2.41
C VAL A 16 -13.97 -12.94 -2.76
N TYR A 17 -14.99 -12.39 -2.09
CA TYR A 17 -16.40 -12.70 -2.37
C TYR A 17 -17.23 -11.44 -2.60
N ARG A 18 -18.41 -11.62 -3.21
CA ARG A 18 -19.36 -10.53 -3.49
C ARG A 18 -20.07 -10.13 -2.20
N HIS A 19 -20.00 -8.84 -1.83
CA HIS A 19 -20.53 -8.29 -0.58
C HIS A 19 -21.72 -7.34 -0.84
N GLY A 20 -22.53 -7.64 -1.86
CA GLY A 20 -23.65 -6.80 -2.31
C GLY A 20 -23.24 -5.67 -3.25
N LYS A 21 -24.15 -4.72 -3.47
CA LYS A 21 -23.94 -3.57 -4.38
C LYS A 21 -23.85 -2.27 -3.59
N ALA A 22 -23.12 -1.29 -4.12
CA ALA A 22 -23.12 0.08 -3.62
C ALA A 22 -24.43 0.78 -3.98
N ARG A 23 -24.69 1.96 -3.39
CA ARG A 23 -25.84 2.81 -3.77
C ARG A 23 -25.81 3.20 -5.25
N SER A 24 -24.63 3.25 -5.85
CA SER A 24 -24.41 3.46 -7.28
C SER A 24 -24.75 2.24 -8.16
N GLY A 25 -25.17 1.11 -7.57
CA GLY A 25 -25.42 -0.14 -8.28
C GLY A 25 -24.17 -0.97 -8.58
N LEU A 26 -22.97 -0.42 -8.34
CA LEU A 26 -21.69 -1.12 -8.58
C LEU A 26 -21.45 -2.26 -7.60
N GLN A 27 -20.82 -3.33 -8.09
CA GLN A 27 -20.51 -4.51 -7.28
C GLN A 27 -19.45 -4.20 -6.23
N ARG A 28 -19.74 -4.52 -4.97
CA ARG A 28 -18.78 -4.47 -3.87
C ARG A 28 -18.22 -5.86 -3.60
N TYR A 29 -16.94 -5.89 -3.27
CA TYR A 29 -16.20 -7.09 -2.92
C TYR A 29 -15.66 -6.96 -1.51
N ARG A 30 -15.55 -8.09 -0.82
CA ARG A 30 -14.91 -8.16 0.49
C ARG A 30 -13.91 -9.31 0.51
N CYS A 31 -12.71 -9.03 1.03
CA CYS A 31 -11.71 -10.06 1.26
C CYS A 31 -12.05 -10.85 2.53
N ARG A 32 -11.84 -12.17 2.52
CA ARG A 32 -12.01 -13.02 3.70
C ARG A 32 -10.89 -12.83 4.70
N ASP A 33 -9.65 -12.66 4.23
CA ASP A 33 -8.46 -12.63 5.10
C ASP A 33 -8.29 -11.31 5.84
N CYS A 34 -8.44 -10.18 5.14
CA CYS A 34 -8.24 -8.85 5.73
C CYS A 34 -9.54 -8.08 5.97
N HIS A 35 -10.69 -8.69 5.64
CA HIS A 35 -12.02 -8.09 5.76
C HIS A 35 -12.21 -6.74 5.03
N HIS A 36 -11.27 -6.33 4.19
CA HIS A 36 -11.30 -5.08 3.45
C HIS A 36 -12.39 -5.12 2.37
N CYS A 37 -13.23 -4.09 2.35
CA CYS A 37 -14.27 -3.90 1.36
C CYS A 37 -13.80 -2.95 0.27
N PHE A 38 -13.90 -3.35 -1.00
CA PHE A 38 -13.47 -2.56 -2.13
C PHE A 38 -14.39 -2.73 -3.33
N GLN A 39 -14.26 -1.85 -4.31
CA GLN A 39 -14.91 -1.93 -5.62
C GLN A 39 -13.83 -2.13 -6.68
N ARG A 40 -14.15 -2.81 -7.79
CA ARG A 40 -13.20 -2.93 -8.91
C ARG A 40 -13.07 -1.63 -9.68
N GLU A 41 -14.21 -1.01 -9.95
CA GLU A 41 -14.31 0.27 -10.64
C GLU A 41 -14.96 1.25 -9.68
N TYR A 42 -14.25 2.32 -9.33
CA TYR A 42 -14.79 3.40 -8.51
C TYR A 42 -15.29 4.51 -9.44
N LEU A 43 -16.47 5.05 -9.15
CA LEU A 43 -16.99 6.24 -9.86
C LEU A 43 -16.19 7.50 -9.55
N TYR A 44 -15.71 7.63 -8.32
CA TYR A 44 -14.96 8.80 -7.86
C TYR A 44 -13.47 8.54 -7.95
N GLU A 45 -12.74 9.39 -8.68
CA GLU A 45 -11.29 9.32 -8.85
C GLU A 45 -10.55 9.25 -7.51
N ALA A 46 -10.97 10.05 -6.53
CA ALA A 46 -10.37 10.09 -5.19
C ALA A 46 -10.36 8.74 -4.45
N ASN A 47 -11.28 7.83 -4.79
CA ASN A 47 -11.42 6.53 -4.14
C ASN A 47 -10.68 5.41 -4.87
N LYS A 48 -10.07 5.69 -6.03
CA LYS A 48 -9.29 4.70 -6.76
C LYS A 48 -8.05 4.31 -5.95
N PRO A 49 -7.64 3.03 -6.00
CA PRO A 49 -6.43 2.58 -5.31
C PRO A 49 -5.21 3.36 -5.79
N GLY A 50 -4.35 3.78 -4.87
CA GLY A 50 -3.11 4.52 -5.13
C GLY A 50 -3.28 6.03 -5.30
N VAL A 51 -4.50 6.56 -5.34
CA VAL A 51 -4.71 8.03 -5.41
C VAL A 51 -4.38 8.71 -4.09
N THR A 52 -4.70 8.07 -2.97
CA THR A 52 -4.32 8.51 -1.62
C THR A 52 -2.81 8.67 -1.47
N ASP A 53 -2.07 7.68 -1.96
CA ASP A 53 -0.62 7.64 -1.87
C ASP A 53 -0.02 8.74 -2.77
N LYS A 54 -0.55 8.92 -3.99
CA LYS A 54 -0.16 10.01 -4.88
C LYS A 54 -0.41 11.40 -4.27
N ILE A 55 -1.51 11.61 -3.54
CA ILE A 55 -1.77 12.89 -2.85
C ILE A 55 -0.65 13.19 -1.85
N SER A 56 -0.25 12.17 -1.07
CA SER A 56 0.85 12.29 -0.12
C SER A 56 2.18 12.53 -0.81
N ASP A 57 2.49 11.78 -1.87
CA ASP A 57 3.73 11.95 -2.63
C ASP A 57 3.84 13.35 -3.24
N MET A 58 2.76 13.84 -3.85
CA MET A 58 2.73 15.20 -4.42
C MET A 58 2.92 16.26 -3.35
N ALA A 59 2.28 16.11 -2.19
CA ALA A 59 2.45 17.04 -1.07
C ALA A 59 3.88 17.01 -0.50
N MET A 60 4.48 15.82 -0.36
CA MET A 60 5.87 15.66 0.10
C MET A 60 6.88 16.26 -0.89
N ASN A 61 6.57 16.20 -2.18
CA ASN A 61 7.36 16.82 -3.26
C ASN A 61 7.10 18.34 -3.41
N GLY A 62 6.36 18.95 -2.48
CA GLY A 62 6.10 20.40 -2.48
C GLY A 62 5.01 20.87 -3.46
N SER A 63 4.22 19.96 -4.03
CA SER A 63 3.10 20.35 -4.90
C SER A 63 2.01 21.04 -4.08
N GLY A 64 1.52 22.17 -4.58
CA GLY A 64 0.43 22.90 -3.94
C GLY A 64 -0.90 22.13 -3.99
N VAL A 65 -1.74 22.30 -2.97
CA VAL A 65 -3.05 21.62 -2.85
C VAL A 65 -3.93 21.80 -4.10
N ARG A 66 -3.92 23.00 -4.70
CA ARG A 66 -4.67 23.30 -5.94
C ARG A 66 -4.11 22.56 -7.15
N ASP A 67 -2.79 22.41 -7.20
CA ASP A 67 -2.11 21.72 -8.29
C ASP A 67 -2.37 20.21 -8.25
N THR A 68 -2.25 19.62 -7.07
CA THR A 68 -2.63 18.21 -6.81
C THR A 68 -4.08 17.93 -7.24
N GLY A 69 -5.01 18.85 -6.93
CA GLY A 69 -6.40 18.72 -7.37
C GLY A 69 -6.57 18.74 -8.90
N ARG A 70 -5.79 19.58 -9.61
CA ARG A 70 -5.80 19.65 -11.08
C ARG A 70 -5.23 18.38 -11.72
N VAL A 71 -4.07 17.93 -11.25
CA VAL A 71 -3.37 16.74 -11.78
C VAL A 71 -4.20 15.48 -11.56
N LEU A 72 -4.73 15.29 -10.36
CA LEU A 72 -5.48 14.08 -10.01
C LEU A 72 -6.96 14.15 -10.38
N ARG A 73 -7.45 15.29 -10.88
CA ARG A 73 -8.87 15.56 -11.20
C ARG A 73 -9.79 15.34 -9.99
N ILE A 74 -9.37 15.82 -8.83
CA ILE A 74 -10.06 15.70 -7.55
C ILE A 74 -10.34 17.09 -6.99
N SER A 75 -11.43 17.23 -6.25
CA SER A 75 -11.75 18.50 -5.60
C SER A 75 -10.68 18.88 -4.58
N VAL A 76 -10.33 20.17 -4.53
CA VAL A 76 -9.32 20.71 -3.60
C VAL A 76 -9.71 20.42 -2.14
N THR A 77 -11.00 20.42 -1.82
CA THR A 77 -11.49 20.09 -0.47
C THR A 77 -11.19 18.64 -0.09
N THR A 78 -11.26 17.70 -1.03
CA THR A 78 -10.84 16.30 -0.80
C THR A 78 -9.35 16.18 -0.53
N VAL A 79 -8.51 16.94 -1.26
CA VAL A 79 -7.06 16.97 -1.04
C VAL A 79 -6.74 17.49 0.37
N ILE A 80 -7.36 18.61 0.77
CA ILE A 80 -7.20 19.18 2.12
C ILE A 80 -7.66 18.18 3.19
N ALA A 81 -8.82 17.55 3.00
CA ALA A 81 -9.34 16.56 3.94
C ALA A 81 -8.39 15.37 4.10
N HIS A 82 -7.83 14.88 2.99
CA HIS A 82 -6.85 13.79 3.03
C HIS A 82 -5.60 14.17 3.84
N LEU A 83 -5.04 15.36 3.60
CA LEU A 83 -3.85 15.84 4.30
C LEU A 83 -4.10 16.08 5.80
N LYS A 84 -5.31 16.53 6.18
CA LYS A 84 -5.70 16.66 7.60
C LYS A 84 -5.90 15.31 8.28
N ASN A 85 -6.41 14.32 7.56
CA ASN A 85 -6.64 12.98 8.10
C ASN A 85 -5.35 12.15 8.18
N SER A 86 -4.34 12.45 7.35
CA SER A 86 -3.04 11.78 7.41
C SER A 86 -2.19 12.18 8.64
N SER A 87 -2.47 13.32 9.28
CA SER A 87 -1.73 13.76 10.47
C SER A 87 -2.21 13.12 11.78
N HIS A 88 -3.37 12.46 11.78
CA HIS A 88 -3.87 11.73 12.93
C HIS A 88 -3.64 10.23 12.71
N PRO A 89 -3.00 9.50 13.65
CA PRO A 89 -2.97 8.04 13.55
C PRO A 89 -4.43 7.55 13.51
N PRO A 90 -4.76 6.60 12.62
CA PRO A 90 -6.13 6.13 12.50
C PRO A 90 -6.59 5.61 13.87
N SER A 91 -7.55 6.31 14.49
CA SER A 91 -8.26 5.80 15.67
C SER A 91 -8.75 4.40 15.34
N HIS A 92 -8.20 3.40 16.02
CA HIS A 92 -8.27 1.99 15.69
C HIS A 92 -9.60 1.54 15.05
N ARG A 93 -9.55 1.25 13.75
CA ARG A 93 -10.41 0.24 13.11
C ARG A 93 -9.50 -0.71 12.33
N SER A 94 -8.88 -1.61 13.08
CA SER A 94 -8.22 -2.86 12.65
C SER A 94 -7.70 -2.86 11.20
N ARG A 95 -6.66 -2.05 10.94
CA ARG A 95 -5.75 -2.31 9.81
C ARG A 95 -4.86 -3.45 10.26
N SER A 96 -5.20 -4.69 9.92
CA SER A 96 -4.24 -5.80 10.02
C SER A 96 -3.10 -5.47 9.06
N MET A 97 -2.06 -4.83 9.58
CA MET A 97 -0.80 -4.67 8.86
C MET A 97 -0.21 -6.07 8.76
N LYS A 98 -0.08 -6.59 7.53
CA LYS A 98 0.79 -7.76 7.32
C LYS A 98 2.20 -7.35 7.73
N PRO A 99 2.98 -8.22 8.39
CA PRO A 99 4.37 -7.94 8.67
C PRO A 99 5.07 -7.65 7.33
N VAL A 100 5.80 -6.53 7.28
CA VAL A 100 6.67 -6.22 6.14
C VAL A 100 7.72 -7.31 6.10
N THR A 101 7.52 -8.31 5.25
CA THR A 101 8.54 -9.31 4.98
C THR A 101 9.65 -8.61 4.20
N LYS A 102 10.90 -8.70 4.69
CA LYS A 102 12.07 -8.07 4.06
C LYS A 102 12.07 -8.37 2.55
N PRO A 103 12.24 -7.36 1.69
CA PRO A 103 12.29 -7.60 0.25
C PRO A 103 13.39 -8.61 -0.07
N GLU A 104 13.11 -9.52 -0.99
CA GLU A 104 13.98 -10.66 -1.34
C GLU A 104 15.43 -10.23 -1.68
N ARG A 105 15.56 -9.03 -2.28
CA ARG A 105 16.85 -8.37 -2.54
C ARG A 105 17.68 -8.13 -1.28
N VAL A 106 17.06 -7.73 -0.18
CA VAL A 106 17.75 -7.48 1.10
C VAL A 106 18.23 -8.79 1.72
N LYS A 107 17.44 -9.86 1.62
CA LYS A 107 17.87 -11.20 2.07
C LYS A 107 19.07 -11.72 1.26
N GLN A 108 19.11 -11.43 -0.04
CA GLN A 108 20.25 -11.77 -0.91
C GLN A 108 21.51 -10.95 -0.58
N ILE A 109 21.35 -9.67 -0.24
CA ILE A 109 22.46 -8.81 0.20
C ILE A 109 23.01 -9.27 1.56
N GLU A 110 22.15 -9.61 2.51
CA GLU A 110 22.57 -10.12 3.83
C GLU A 110 23.30 -11.46 3.70
N THR A 111 22.78 -12.39 2.88
CA THR A 111 23.45 -13.68 2.66
C THR A 111 24.77 -13.57 1.91
N SER A 112 24.97 -12.54 1.08
CA SER A 112 26.27 -12.25 0.45
C SER A 112 27.24 -11.55 1.42
N LEU A 113 26.74 -10.69 2.33
CA LEU A 113 27.50 -10.06 3.42
C LEU A 113 27.88 -10.99 4.58
N LEU A 114 27.27 -12.18 4.69
CA LEU A 114 27.70 -13.22 5.62
C LEU A 114 28.77 -14.13 5.01
N LYS A 115 28.68 -14.41 3.70
CA LYS A 115 29.67 -15.23 2.97
C LYS A 115 31.03 -14.56 2.81
N ASN A 116 31.08 -13.23 2.72
CA ASN A 116 32.33 -12.46 2.62
C ASN A 116 32.98 -12.19 4.00
N LYS A 117 32.26 -12.36 5.11
CA LYS A 117 32.83 -12.36 6.46
C LYS A 117 33.55 -13.67 6.81
N THR A 118 33.07 -14.81 6.30
CA THR A 118 33.74 -16.10 6.48
C THR A 118 34.96 -16.29 5.58
N THR A 119 35.04 -15.60 4.44
CA THR A 119 36.22 -15.65 3.56
C THR A 119 37.30 -14.62 3.93
N ASN A 120 36.95 -13.50 4.54
CA ASN A 120 37.91 -12.56 5.14
C ASN A 120 38.19 -12.93 6.60
N GLY A 121 38.57 -14.18 6.83
CA GLY A 121 39.08 -14.63 8.12
C GLY A 121 40.31 -13.81 8.51
N LEU A 122 40.10 -12.74 9.27
CA LEU A 122 41.13 -12.09 10.08
C LEU A 122 41.54 -13.11 11.16
N PHE A 123 42.44 -14.00 10.75
CA PHE A 123 43.20 -14.91 11.58
C PHE A 123 44.14 -14.07 12.45
N TRP A 124 43.66 -13.61 13.60
CA TRP A 124 44.52 -13.05 14.63
C TRP A 124 45.31 -14.19 15.26
N GLN A 125 46.57 -14.37 14.85
CA GLN A 125 47.55 -15.16 15.58
C GLN A 125 48.02 -14.37 16.81
N PRO A 126 48.12 -14.98 18.00
CA PRO A 126 48.81 -14.36 19.12
C PRO A 126 50.33 -14.44 18.87
N ILE A 127 51.01 -13.31 18.91
CA ILE A 127 52.47 -13.22 18.98
C ILE A 127 52.87 -13.59 20.41
N MET A 128 53.87 -14.47 20.54
CA MET A 128 54.50 -14.89 21.81
C MET A 128 55.10 -13.74 22.60
#